data_AF-A0A0P8AJQ1-F1
#
_entry.id   AF-A0A0P8AJQ1-F1
#
_cell.length_a   1.000
_cell.length_b   1.000
_cell.length_c   1.000
_cell.angle_alpha   90.00
_cell.angle_beta   90.00
_cell.angle_gamma   90.00
#
_symmetry.space_group_name_H-M   'P 1'
#
loop_
_entity.id
_entity.type
_entity.pdbx_description
1 polymer ?
#
loop_
_entity_poly.entity_id
_entity_poly.type
_entity_poly.pdbx_seq_one_letter_code
_entity_poly.pdbx_strand_id
1 'polypeptide(L)'
;MADLTKQAEPAVQKLLKSDEKQLYEKLGMRAKAIAQDPTKGSSFEPQVTYDKAQMGLKEDVMEFGQRLFNRLELEAYKLICDSETEDTRDRNDLIKAFSTNDEATIAAALSALLVTNLGLAPAIAAVVAVILVKRFFRPVYEEFCQTWKKNLPAV
;
A
#
# COMPACT_ATOMS: atom_id res chain seq x y z
N MET A 1 4.02 -5.34 14.64
CA MET A 1 4.29 -5.29 13.19
C MET A 1 5.63 -5.88 12.69
N ALA A 2 6.69 -6.00 13.50
CA ALA A 2 8.05 -6.35 13.01
C ALA A 2 8.14 -7.59 12.09
N ASP A 3 7.46 -8.68 12.42
CA ASP A 3 7.46 -9.90 11.58
C ASP A 3 6.79 -9.67 10.22
N LEU A 4 5.72 -8.87 10.16
CA LEU A 4 5.03 -8.52 8.93
C LEU A 4 5.88 -7.58 8.06
N THR A 5 6.62 -6.65 8.68
CA THR A 5 7.56 -5.78 7.97
C THR A 5 8.59 -6.62 7.22
N LYS A 6 9.21 -7.58 7.91
CA LYS A 6 10.20 -8.48 7.30
C LYS A 6 9.61 -9.34 6.19
N GLN A 7 8.36 -9.79 6.33
CA GLN A 7 7.67 -10.55 5.28
C GLN A 7 7.30 -9.69 4.06
N ALA A 8 7.05 -8.39 4.26
CA ALA A 8 6.69 -7.47 3.18
C ALA A 8 7.89 -7.01 2.35
N GLU A 9 9.09 -6.94 2.93
CA GLU A 9 10.34 -6.48 2.28
C GLU A 9 10.57 -7.01 0.85
N PRO A 10 10.57 -8.32 0.57
CA PRO A 10 10.82 -8.82 -0.79
C PRO A 10 9.75 -8.36 -1.78
N ALA A 11 8.49 -8.34 -1.33
CA ALA A 11 7.36 -7.90 -2.15
C ALA A 11 7.48 -6.42 -2.51
N VAL A 12 7.75 -5.56 -1.53
CA VAL A 12 7.82 -4.12 -1.74
C VAL A 12 9.04 -3.74 -2.58
N GLN A 13 10.19 -4.39 -2.41
CA GLN A 13 11.38 -4.19 -3.24
C GLN A 13 11.10 -4.49 -4.73
N LYS A 14 10.33 -5.54 -5.01
CA LYS A 14 9.91 -5.87 -6.38
C LYS A 14 8.91 -4.86 -6.93
N LEU A 15 7.96 -4.44 -6.11
CA LEU A 15 6.94 -3.47 -6.49
C LEU A 15 7.50 -2.06 -6.73
N LEU A 16 8.50 -1.61 -5.96
CA LEU A 16 9.15 -0.30 -6.12
C LEU A 16 9.77 -0.11 -7.52
N LYS A 17 10.16 -1.20 -8.18
CA LYS A 17 10.67 -1.20 -9.56
C LYS A 17 9.59 -0.94 -10.62
N SER A 18 8.31 -1.02 -10.25
CA SER A 18 7.18 -0.78 -11.16
C SER A 18 6.84 0.71 -11.22
N ASP A 19 6.38 1.20 -12.37
CA ASP A 19 5.81 2.56 -12.45
C ASP A 19 4.43 2.64 -11.78
N GLU A 20 3.89 3.85 -11.62
CA GLU A 20 2.61 4.06 -10.93
C GLU A 20 1.42 3.38 -11.64
N LYS A 21 1.39 3.41 -12.98
CA LYS A 21 0.32 2.75 -13.75
C LYS A 21 0.35 1.24 -13.57
N GLN A 22 1.54 0.66 -13.58
CA GLN A 22 1.76 -0.76 -13.30
C GLN A 22 1.35 -1.12 -11.87
N LEU A 23 1.55 -0.22 -10.90
CA LEU A 23 1.10 -0.44 -9.52
C LEU A 23 -0.43 -0.46 -9.42
N TYR A 24 -1.14 0.46 -10.09
CA TYR A 24 -2.61 0.41 -10.13
C TYR A 24 -3.12 -0.85 -10.83
N GLU A 25 -2.49 -1.28 -11.93
CA GLU A 25 -2.82 -2.55 -12.58
C GLU A 25 -2.64 -3.73 -11.61
N LYS A 26 -1.48 -3.82 -10.93
CA LYS A 26 -1.22 -4.87 -9.95
C LYS A 26 -2.20 -4.84 -8.78
N LEU A 27 -2.59 -3.66 -8.30
CA LEU A 27 -3.60 -3.49 -7.26
C LEU A 27 -4.95 -4.05 -7.72
N GLY A 28 -5.39 -3.66 -8.93
CA GLY A 28 -6.63 -4.14 -9.51
C GLY A 28 -6.64 -5.65 -9.74
N MET A 29 -5.56 -6.20 -10.29
CA MET A 29 -5.40 -7.64 -10.50
C MET A 29 -5.48 -8.42 -9.18
N ARG A 30 -4.74 -7.99 -8.15
CA ARG A 30 -4.75 -8.66 -6.83
C ARG A 30 -6.13 -8.59 -6.20
N ALA A 31 -6.80 -7.44 -6.25
CA ALA A 31 -8.14 -7.28 -5.70
C ALA A 31 -9.18 -8.16 -6.41
N LYS A 32 -9.15 -8.23 -7.75
CA LYS A 32 -10.03 -9.13 -8.51
C LYS A 32 -9.73 -10.60 -8.23
N ALA A 33 -8.46 -10.98 -8.14
CA ALA A 33 -8.06 -12.35 -7.83
C ALA A 33 -8.48 -12.78 -6.41
N ILE A 34 -8.37 -11.89 -5.42
CA ILE A 34 -8.81 -12.13 -4.03
C ILE A 34 -10.33 -12.24 -3.94
N ALA A 35 -11.07 -11.44 -4.71
CA ALA A 35 -12.53 -11.54 -4.76
C ALA A 35 -13.02 -12.90 -5.29
N GLN A 36 -12.23 -13.55 -6.15
CA GLN A 36 -12.51 -14.90 -6.65
C GLN A 36 -12.00 -15.99 -5.70
N ASP A 37 -10.82 -15.79 -5.12
CA ASP A 37 -10.17 -16.73 -4.21
C ASP A 37 -9.47 -15.96 -3.08
N PRO A 38 -10.12 -15.88 -1.89
CA PRO A 38 -9.59 -15.14 -0.75
C PRO A 38 -8.20 -15.60 -0.29
N THR A 39 -7.82 -16.85 -0.55
CA THR A 39 -6.52 -17.40 -0.13
C THR A 39 -5.35 -16.69 -0.81
N LYS A 40 -5.58 -16.12 -2.01
CA LYS A 40 -4.60 -15.30 -2.74
C LYS A 40 -4.27 -13.98 -2.03
N GLY A 41 -5.02 -13.59 -1.00
CA GLY A 41 -4.76 -12.37 -0.23
C GLY A 41 -3.70 -12.53 0.86
N SER A 42 -3.43 -13.77 1.27
CA SER A 42 -2.67 -14.10 2.50
C SER A 42 -1.17 -13.80 2.43
N SER A 43 -0.61 -13.61 1.23
CA SER A 43 0.81 -13.33 1.00
C SER A 43 1.02 -11.94 0.42
N PHE A 44 2.12 -11.29 0.78
CA PHE A 44 2.55 -10.02 0.15
C PHE A 44 2.97 -10.19 -1.32
N GLU A 45 3.35 -11.42 -1.72
CA GLU A 45 3.68 -11.81 -3.10
C GLU A 45 2.75 -12.92 -3.62
N PRO A 46 1.48 -12.60 -3.90
CA PRO A 46 0.57 -13.58 -4.45
C PRO A 46 0.92 -13.89 -5.91
N GLN A 47 0.79 -15.16 -6.28
CA GLN A 47 0.91 -15.60 -7.66
C GLN A 47 -0.37 -15.26 -8.42
N VAL A 48 -0.44 -14.06 -8.98
CA VAL A 48 -1.59 -13.57 -9.77
C VAL A 48 -1.14 -13.30 -11.20
N THR A 49 -1.65 -14.09 -12.13
CA THR A 49 -1.47 -13.89 -13.56
C THR A 49 -2.70 -13.20 -14.13
N TYR A 50 -2.50 -12.30 -15.09
CA TYR A 50 -3.60 -11.63 -15.78
C TYR A 50 -4.35 -12.63 -16.65
N ASP A 51 -5.66 -12.69 -16.47
CA ASP A 51 -6.57 -13.47 -17.29
C ASP A 51 -7.68 -12.53 -17.80
N LYS A 52 -7.67 -12.25 -19.11
CA LYS A 52 -8.65 -11.36 -19.74
C LYS A 52 -10.09 -11.86 -19.59
N ALA A 53 -10.31 -13.16 -19.66
CA ALA A 53 -11.66 -13.74 -19.56
C ALA A 53 -12.24 -13.57 -18.15
N GLN A 54 -11.39 -13.62 -17.14
CA GLN A 54 -11.79 -13.49 -15.74
C GLN A 54 -11.77 -12.04 -15.22
N MET A 55 -10.86 -11.21 -15.73
CA MET A 55 -10.60 -9.87 -15.20
C MET A 55 -11.13 -8.74 -16.08
N GLY A 56 -11.50 -8.99 -17.33
CA GLY A 56 -11.91 -7.97 -18.29
C GLY A 56 -10.73 -7.33 -19.02
N LEU A 57 -10.91 -6.13 -19.58
CA LEU A 57 -9.83 -5.41 -20.25
C LEU A 57 -8.80 -4.92 -19.23
N LYS A 58 -7.54 -4.84 -19.66
CA LYS A 58 -6.42 -4.46 -18.79
C LYS A 58 -6.58 -3.02 -18.30
N GLU A 59 -7.10 -2.14 -19.15
CA GLU A 59 -7.44 -0.76 -18.83
C GLU A 59 -8.48 -0.70 -17.70
N ASP A 60 -9.54 -1.51 -17.78
CA ASP A 60 -10.57 -1.58 -16.72
C ASP A 60 -10.00 -2.07 -15.39
N VAL A 61 -9.02 -2.98 -15.43
CA VAL A 61 -8.32 -3.48 -14.23
C VAL A 61 -7.48 -2.37 -13.59
N MET A 62 -6.75 -1.61 -14.40
CA MET A 62 -5.96 -0.47 -13.93
C MET A 62 -6.86 0.61 -13.32
N GLU A 63 -7.93 1.00 -14.00
CA GLU A 63 -8.89 1.98 -13.48
C GLU A 63 -9.54 1.52 -12.17
N PHE A 64 -9.88 0.23 -12.08
CA PHE A 64 -10.39 -0.35 -10.85
C PHE A 64 -9.38 -0.24 -9.72
N GLY A 65 -8.10 -0.54 -9.97
CA GLY A 65 -7.02 -0.37 -9.00
C GLY A 65 -6.87 1.07 -8.53
N GLN A 66 -6.94 2.04 -9.45
CA GLN A 66 -6.89 3.47 -9.10
C GLN A 66 -8.09 3.88 -8.22
N ARG A 67 -9.31 3.48 -8.59
CA ARG A 67 -10.51 3.74 -7.77
C ARG A 67 -10.41 3.10 -6.39
N LEU A 68 -9.87 1.88 -6.30
CA LEU A 68 -9.64 1.21 -5.02
C LEU A 68 -8.62 1.96 -4.17
N PHE A 69 -7.49 2.37 -4.76
CA PHE A 69 -6.48 3.15 -4.05
C PHE A 69 -7.09 4.45 -3.49
N ASN A 70 -7.80 5.24 -4.30
CA ASN A 70 -8.40 6.50 -3.86
C ASN A 70 -9.35 6.32 -2.66
N ARG A 71 -10.06 5.18 -2.57
CA ARG A 71 -10.91 4.86 -1.42
C ARG A 71 -10.10 4.53 -0.16
N LEU A 72 -9.02 3.78 -0.33
CA LEU A 72 -8.15 3.37 0.77
C LEU A 72 -7.26 4.51 1.28
N GLU A 73 -6.91 5.45 0.40
CA GLU A 73 -5.97 6.53 0.68
C GLU A 73 -6.45 7.43 1.81
N LEU A 74 -7.75 7.76 1.88
CA LEU A 74 -8.30 8.61 2.95
C LEU A 74 -8.16 7.96 4.33
N GLU A 75 -8.52 6.69 4.45
CA GLU A 75 -8.42 5.95 5.73
C GLU A 75 -6.97 5.67 6.10
N ALA A 76 -6.13 5.36 5.11
CA ALA A 76 -4.69 5.23 5.31
C ALA A 76 -4.06 6.55 5.79
N TYR A 77 -4.46 7.69 5.23
CA TYR A 77 -3.97 9.00 5.66
C TYR A 77 -4.35 9.28 7.11
N LYS A 78 -5.61 9.04 7.50
CA LYS A 78 -6.05 9.24 8.89
C LYS A 78 -5.23 8.41 9.86
N LEU A 79 -5.07 7.13 9.57
CA LEU A 79 -4.28 6.22 10.40
C LEU A 79 -2.81 6.62 10.47
N ILE A 80 -2.22 7.01 9.33
CA ILE A 80 -0.79 7.20 9.21
C ILE A 80 -0.39 8.58 9.68
N CYS A 81 -1.13 9.63 9.36
CA CYS A 81 -0.71 11.03 9.44
C CYS A 81 -1.57 11.91 10.36
N ASP A 82 -2.74 11.46 10.79
CA ASP A 82 -3.56 12.23 11.72
C ASP A 82 -2.98 12.16 13.15
N SER A 83 -3.01 13.28 13.85
CA SER A 83 -2.50 13.41 15.22
C SER A 83 -3.52 13.02 16.28
N GLU A 84 -4.80 12.87 15.90
CA GLU A 84 -5.89 12.54 16.82
C GLU A 84 -6.03 11.02 17.09
N THR A 85 -5.45 10.18 16.23
CA THR A 85 -5.35 8.75 16.51
C THR A 85 -4.34 8.52 17.62
N GLU A 86 -4.70 7.75 18.66
CA GLU A 86 -3.81 7.36 19.76
C GLU A 86 -2.41 7.01 19.22
N ASP A 87 -1.37 7.47 19.91
CA ASP A 87 0.01 7.25 19.50
C ASP A 87 0.37 5.76 19.69
N THR A 88 -0.03 4.95 18.72
CA THR A 88 0.11 3.50 18.79
C THR A 88 1.57 3.10 18.62
N ARG A 89 1.93 1.96 19.21
CA ARG A 89 3.24 1.33 19.02
C ARG A 89 3.57 1.14 17.53
N ASP A 90 2.59 0.73 16.73
CA ASP A 90 2.80 0.48 15.30
C ASP A 90 3.07 1.80 14.53
N ARG A 91 2.41 2.91 14.88
CA ARG A 91 2.69 4.23 14.28
C ARG A 91 4.11 4.70 14.64
N ASN A 92 4.51 4.52 15.89
CA ASN A 92 5.87 4.84 16.34
C ASN A 92 6.94 4.01 15.62
N ASP A 93 6.66 2.73 15.35
CA ASP A 93 7.56 1.87 14.58
C ASP A 93 7.62 2.29 13.09
N LEU A 94 6.52 2.80 12.52
CA LEU A 94 6.56 3.46 11.20
C LEU A 94 7.42 4.74 11.21
N ILE A 95 7.27 5.62 12.20
CA ILE A 95 8.07 6.86 12.31
C ILE A 95 9.57 6.53 12.39
N LYS A 96 9.96 5.48 13.12
CA LYS A 96 11.35 4.99 13.14
C LYS A 96 11.82 4.51 11.76
N ALA A 97 10.96 3.86 10.98
CA ALA A 97 11.30 3.45 9.62
C ALA A 97 11.64 4.67 8.73
N PHE A 98 10.98 5.81 8.92
CA PHE A 98 11.34 7.04 8.20
C PHE A 98 12.75 7.55 8.53
N SER A 99 13.32 7.19 9.68
CA SER A 99 14.70 7.57 10.04
C SER A 99 15.77 6.85 9.21
N THR A 100 15.42 5.76 8.51
CA THR A 100 16.37 5.06 7.63
C THR A 100 16.54 5.73 6.27
N ASN A 101 15.59 6.60 5.88
CA ASN A 101 15.48 7.19 4.54
C ASN A 101 15.49 6.14 3.40
N ASP A 102 15.12 4.90 3.69
CA ASP A 102 15.06 3.81 2.71
C ASP A 102 13.60 3.51 2.32
N GLU A 103 13.28 3.70 1.04
CA GLU A 103 11.92 3.53 0.50
C GLU A 103 11.37 2.13 0.74
N ALA A 104 12.21 1.09 0.64
CA ALA A 104 11.78 -0.30 0.84
C ALA A 104 11.41 -0.56 2.30
N THR A 105 12.21 -0.08 3.24
CA THR A 105 11.96 -0.19 4.69
C THR A 105 10.67 0.55 5.07
N ILE A 106 10.48 1.76 4.56
CA ILE A 106 9.26 2.55 4.79
C ILE A 106 8.04 1.85 4.19
N ALA A 107 8.13 1.38 2.93
CA ALA A 107 7.04 0.66 2.28
C ALA A 107 6.70 -0.65 3.01
N ALA A 108 7.69 -1.38 3.52
CA ALA A 108 7.48 -2.60 4.30
C ALA A 108 6.77 -2.30 5.63
N ALA A 109 7.20 -1.24 6.33
CA ALA A 109 6.56 -0.80 7.58
C ALA A 109 5.12 -0.34 7.34
N LEU A 110 4.87 0.44 6.28
CA LEU A 110 3.53 0.83 5.85
C LEU A 110 2.66 -0.39 5.53
N SER A 111 3.20 -1.37 4.81
CA SER A 111 2.48 -2.60 4.46
C SER A 111 2.03 -3.33 5.73
N ALA A 112 2.92 -3.49 6.71
CA ALA A 112 2.61 -4.12 7.98
C ALA A 112 1.56 -3.34 8.77
N LEU A 113 1.68 -2.01 8.83
CA LEU A 113 0.72 -1.15 9.51
C LEU A 113 -0.69 -1.25 8.90
N LEU A 114 -0.79 -1.25 7.57
CA LEU A 114 -2.06 -1.37 6.84
C LEU A 114 -2.72 -2.74 7.07
N VAL A 115 -1.93 -3.81 7.19
CA VAL A 115 -2.45 -5.13 7.56
C VAL A 115 -2.97 -5.13 9.00
N THR A 116 -2.21 -4.59 9.95
CA THR A 116 -2.56 -4.68 11.37
C THR A 116 -3.71 -3.75 11.77
N ASN A 117 -3.79 -2.55 11.19
CA ASN A 117 -4.71 -1.51 11.65
C ASN A 117 -5.91 -1.30 10.71
N LEU A 118 -5.75 -1.51 9.40
CA LEU A 118 -6.87 -1.42 8.44
C LEU A 118 -7.42 -2.78 8.02
N GLY A 119 -6.83 -3.88 8.49
CA GLY A 119 -7.25 -5.24 8.11
C GLY A 119 -7.09 -5.54 6.62
N LEU A 120 -6.20 -4.82 5.93
CA LEU A 120 -5.97 -5.07 4.50
C LEU A 120 -5.30 -6.43 4.32
N ALA A 121 -5.70 -7.14 3.27
CA ALA A 121 -4.99 -8.34 2.84
C ALA A 121 -3.52 -7.99 2.52
N PRO A 122 -2.52 -8.78 2.97
CA PRO A 122 -1.10 -8.55 2.68
C PRO A 122 -0.80 -8.23 1.21
N ALA A 123 -1.43 -8.96 0.29
CA ALA A 123 -1.34 -8.73 -1.15
C ALA A 123 -1.73 -7.30 -1.57
N ILE A 124 -2.76 -6.71 -0.96
CA ILE A 124 -3.24 -5.36 -1.25
C ILE A 124 -2.37 -4.33 -0.53
N ALA A 125 -2.09 -4.56 0.75
CA ALA A 125 -1.31 -3.66 1.60
C ALA A 125 0.07 -3.33 0.99
N ALA A 126 0.79 -4.33 0.45
CA ALA A 126 2.08 -4.10 -0.20
C ALA A 126 2.01 -3.15 -1.40
N VAL A 127 0.98 -3.27 -2.24
CA VAL A 127 0.85 -2.40 -3.42
C VAL A 127 0.47 -0.99 -3.00
N VAL A 128 -0.48 -0.86 -2.07
CA VAL A 128 -0.91 0.44 -1.54
C VAL A 128 0.27 1.17 -0.89
N ALA A 129 1.03 0.50 -0.03
CA ALA A 129 2.20 1.07 0.62
C ALA A 129 3.24 1.59 -0.39
N VAL A 130 3.51 0.82 -1.45
CA VAL A 130 4.46 1.25 -2.49
C VAL A 130 3.93 2.45 -3.28
N ILE A 131 2.62 2.50 -3.58
CA ILE A 131 2.03 3.69 -4.21
C ILE A 131 2.21 4.93 -3.31
N LEU A 132 1.93 4.79 -2.02
CA LEU A 132 2.10 5.89 -1.05
C LEU A 132 3.53 6.41 -1.00
N VAL A 133 4.52 5.50 -0.91
CA VAL A 133 5.93 5.89 -0.93
C VAL A 133 6.27 6.56 -2.26
N LYS A 134 6.02 5.93 -3.40
CA LYS A 134 6.42 6.53 -4.69
C LYS A 134 5.78 7.89 -4.96
N ARG A 135 4.55 8.11 -4.49
CA ARG A 135 3.80 9.33 -4.75
C ARG A 135 4.11 10.46 -3.77
N PHE A 136 4.34 10.15 -2.51
CA PHE A 136 4.44 11.14 -1.44
C PHE A 136 5.78 11.17 -0.72
N PHE A 137 6.72 10.29 -1.08
CA PHE A 137 8.00 10.21 -0.40
C PHE A 137 8.72 11.56 -0.38
N ARG A 138 8.90 12.04 0.85
CA ARG A 138 9.82 13.09 1.23
C ARG A 138 10.66 12.53 2.36
N PRO A 139 11.98 12.81 2.39
CA PRO A 139 12.76 12.59 3.59
C PRO A 139 12.07 13.35 4.73
N VAL A 140 11.89 12.69 5.89
CA VAL A 140 11.10 13.15 7.04
C VAL A 140 9.59 12.87 6.96
N TYR A 141 9.09 12.24 8.01
CA TYR A 141 7.70 11.81 8.18
C TYR A 141 6.68 12.98 8.14
N GLU A 142 6.99 14.12 8.77
CA GLU A 142 6.10 15.29 8.76
C GLU A 142 5.91 15.85 7.35
N GLU A 143 6.99 15.95 6.56
CA GLU A 143 6.95 16.41 5.17
C GLU A 143 6.23 15.42 4.26
N PHE A 144 6.38 14.11 4.51
CA PHE A 144 5.59 13.08 3.86
C PHE A 144 4.08 13.30 4.09
N CYS A 145 3.67 13.49 5.35
CA CYS A 145 2.27 13.72 5.69
C CYS A 145 1.73 15.03 5.13
N GLN A 146 2.49 16.12 5.17
CA GLN A 146 2.09 17.40 4.56
C GLN A 146 1.94 17.30 3.04
N THR A 147 2.88 16.61 2.39
CA THR A 147 2.82 16.39 0.93
C THR A 147 1.60 15.56 0.56
N TRP A 148 1.33 14.49 1.30
CA TRP A 148 0.15 13.67 1.10
C TRP A 148 -1.14 14.47 1.28
N LYS A 149 -1.26 15.24 2.37
CA LYS A 149 -2.45 16.08 2.66
C LYS A 149 -2.83 17.01 1.50
N LYS A 150 -1.85 17.62 0.84
CA LYS A 150 -2.05 18.52 -0.31
C LYS A 150 -2.62 17.82 -1.55
N ASN A 151 -2.48 16.51 -1.62
CA ASN A 151 -2.86 15.68 -2.77
C ASN A 151 -4.05 14.78 -2.51
N LEU A 152 -4.65 14.84 -1.30
CA LEU A 152 -5.84 14.07 -1.00
C LEU A 152 -6.99 14.50 -1.93
N PRO A 153 -7.83 13.56 -2.38
CA PRO A 153 -9.02 13.90 -3.14
C PRO A 153 -9.93 14.81 -2.28
N ALA A 154 -10.50 15.85 -2.90
CA ALA A 154 -11.53 16.66 -2.25
C ALA A 154 -12.71 15.75 -1.89
N VAL A 155 -13.10 15.76 -0.61
CA VAL A 155 -14.29 15.07 -0.11
C VAL A 155 -15.54 15.88 -0.45
#